data_AF-A0A2M7VTD0-F1
#
_entry.id   AF-A0A2M7VTD0-F1
#
_cell.length_a   1.000
_cell.length_b   1.000
_cell.length_c   1.000
_cell.angle_alpha   90.00
_cell.angle_beta   90.00
_cell.angle_gamma   90.00
#
_symmetry.space_group_name_H-M   'P 1'
#
loop_
_entity.id
_entity.type
_entity.pdbx_description
1 polymer ?
#
loop_
_entity_poly.entity_id
_entity_poly.type
_entity_poly.pdbx_seq_one_letter_code
_entity_poly.pdbx_strand_id
1 'polypeptide(L)'
;MKKLFTFLIILSILFPKNVEAQNNGAATAAVVGGLLAIGAGVAAIQQMKEQAELTATEWVLSNEPEINSFSLKTLDFDGRKLKDMSAVSVILFNIQEFKPMDKPKLDGKKQVLFGFTSQGWINEMGIDFNKVQWMLIDSSEWLKMMTSYVKVASGQVDESHIKEALVAGKIVNKGINGKGDLEIPFYKLEGDMYVVIDYSTDMKFIYNERSLGIFLKKTKDLVQIGRSEIIKIHEFFFDK
;
A
#
# COMPACT_ATOMS: atom_id res chain seq x y z
N MET A 1 -58.82 29.04 -26.12
CA MET A 1 -58.54 28.34 -24.85
C MET A 1 -57.46 27.24 -24.93
N LYS A 2 -56.50 27.30 -25.88
CA LYS A 2 -55.32 26.38 -25.90
C LYS A 2 -53.98 27.09 -25.67
N LYS A 3 -53.94 28.43 -25.75
CA LYS A 3 -52.74 29.25 -25.51
C LYS A 3 -52.61 29.79 -24.08
N LEU A 4 -53.67 29.73 -23.27
CA LEU A 4 -53.58 30.05 -21.83
C LEU A 4 -52.92 28.91 -21.03
N PHE A 5 -53.10 27.66 -21.48
CA PHE A 5 -52.50 26.49 -20.83
C PHE A 5 -50.98 26.45 -21.00
N THR A 6 -50.46 26.93 -22.13
CA THR A 6 -49.01 26.94 -22.42
C THR A 6 -48.27 27.99 -21.58
N PHE A 7 -48.93 29.10 -21.21
CA PHE A 7 -48.33 30.15 -20.39
C PHE A 7 -48.21 29.75 -18.91
N LEU A 8 -49.14 28.92 -18.42
CA LEU A 8 -49.15 28.44 -17.03
C LEU A 8 -48.08 27.36 -16.74
N ILE A 9 -47.63 26.64 -17.77
CA ILE A 9 -46.56 25.63 -17.67
C ILE A 9 -45.15 26.27 -17.70
N ILE A 10 -45.00 27.45 -18.31
CA ILE A 10 -43.72 28.16 -18.37
C ILE A 10 -43.45 28.93 -17.07
N LEU A 11 -44.51 29.41 -16.39
CA LEU A 11 -44.39 30.15 -15.13
C LEU A 11 -43.95 29.28 -13.95
N SER A 12 -44.22 27.97 -13.97
CA SER A 12 -43.84 27.04 -12.89
C SER A 12 -42.36 26.64 -12.91
N ILE A 13 -41.61 27.01 -13.95
CA ILE A 13 -40.16 26.74 -14.08
C ILE A 13 -39.33 27.91 -13.51
N LEU A 14 -39.95 29.08 -13.28
CA LEU A 14 -39.26 30.31 -12.85
C LEU A 14 -39.34 30.59 -11.34
N PHE A 15 -40.02 29.75 -10.57
CA PHE A 15 -39.99 29.84 -9.10
C PHE A 15 -38.86 28.94 -8.57
N PRO A 16 -37.86 29.50 -7.85
CA PRO A 16 -36.93 28.66 -7.10
C PRO A 16 -37.76 27.88 -6.08
N LYS A 17 -37.76 26.55 -6.20
CA LYS A 17 -38.24 25.71 -5.12
C LYS A 17 -37.28 25.95 -3.96
N ASN A 18 -37.80 26.51 -2.87
CA ASN A 18 -37.15 26.43 -1.57
C ASN A 18 -36.93 24.93 -1.29
N VAL A 19 -35.70 24.48 -1.52
CA VAL A 19 -35.23 23.18 -1.05
C VAL A 19 -35.05 23.35 0.44
N GLU A 20 -36.08 22.98 1.19
CA GLU A 20 -35.95 22.84 2.64
C GLU A 20 -34.93 21.75 2.96
N ALA A 21 -34.11 22.09 3.94
CA ALA A 21 -32.97 21.34 4.38
C ALA A 21 -33.36 20.02 5.05
N GLN A 22 -32.55 18.99 4.77
CA GLN A 22 -32.23 17.86 5.64
C GLN A 22 -33.39 17.15 6.35
N ASN A 23 -33.76 15.97 5.81
CA ASN A 23 -33.94 14.83 6.69
C ASN A 23 -33.57 13.51 5.98
N ASN A 24 -32.52 12.86 6.47
CA ASN A 24 -32.07 11.48 6.23
C ASN A 24 -32.02 10.96 4.78
N GLY A 25 -30.91 11.25 4.11
CA GLY A 25 -30.55 10.65 2.82
C GLY A 25 -29.12 11.02 2.43
N ALA A 26 -28.14 10.63 3.25
CA ALA A 26 -26.73 10.69 2.88
C ALA A 26 -26.44 9.58 1.87
N ALA A 27 -25.89 9.96 0.71
CA ALA A 27 -25.27 9.17 -0.36
C ALA A 27 -25.84 9.61 -1.72
N THR A 28 -24.97 9.71 -2.72
CA THR A 28 -25.28 9.92 -4.15
C THR A 28 -25.57 11.35 -4.62
N ALA A 29 -24.69 12.31 -4.29
CA ALA A 29 -24.46 13.50 -5.17
C ALA A 29 -23.14 14.25 -4.85
N ALA A 30 -22.05 13.55 -4.54
CA ALA A 30 -20.74 14.19 -4.30
C ALA A 30 -19.60 13.30 -4.83
N VAL A 31 -19.58 13.06 -6.15
CA VAL A 31 -18.55 12.21 -6.80
C VAL A 31 -17.39 13.02 -7.39
N VAL A 32 -17.36 14.35 -7.27
CA VAL A 32 -16.21 15.14 -7.73
C VAL A 32 -15.92 16.26 -6.74
N GLY A 33 -14.89 16.08 -5.90
CA GLY A 33 -14.26 17.13 -5.10
C GLY A 33 -14.66 17.15 -3.61
N GLY A 34 -13.75 16.70 -2.75
CA GLY A 34 -13.79 16.99 -1.31
C GLY A 34 -14.10 15.80 -0.40
N LEU A 35 -13.35 14.70 -0.50
CA LEU A 35 -13.49 13.55 0.40
C LEU A 35 -13.15 13.86 1.87
N LEU A 36 -12.31 14.88 2.14
CA LEU A 36 -11.89 15.20 3.51
C LEU A 36 -12.70 16.30 4.20
N ALA A 37 -13.61 16.98 3.50
CA ALA A 37 -14.39 18.09 4.07
C ALA A 37 -15.48 17.63 5.07
N ILE A 38 -15.83 16.35 5.07
CA ILE A 38 -16.74 15.74 6.03
C ILE A 38 -15.91 14.75 6.86
N GLY A 39 -15.36 15.25 7.98
CA GLY A 39 -14.68 14.58 9.09
C GLY A 39 -14.17 13.14 8.87
N ALA A 40 -12.89 12.88 9.17
CA ALA A 40 -12.17 11.60 9.08
C ALA A 40 -12.90 10.39 9.71
N GLY A 41 -13.95 9.93 9.05
CA GLY A 41 -14.80 8.82 9.45
C GLY A 41 -14.43 7.56 8.70
N VAL A 42 -14.88 6.43 9.22
CA VAL A 42 -14.60 5.09 8.67
C VAL A 42 -14.99 4.99 7.19
N ALA A 43 -16.08 5.66 6.78
CA ALA A 43 -16.53 5.69 5.39
C ALA A 43 -15.52 6.33 4.43
N ALA A 44 -14.87 7.43 4.82
CA ALA A 44 -13.88 8.09 3.97
C ALA A 44 -12.63 7.21 3.78
N ILE A 45 -12.19 6.53 4.83
CA ILE A 45 -11.05 5.61 4.77
C ILE A 45 -11.37 4.39 3.90
N GLN A 46 -12.59 3.86 4.00
CA GLN A 46 -13.06 2.77 3.16
C GLN A 46 -13.12 3.18 1.68
N GLN A 47 -13.58 4.39 1.36
CA GLN A 47 -13.59 4.89 -0.01
C GLN A 47 -12.15 5.09 -0.55
N MET A 48 -11.23 5.60 0.26
CA MET A 48 -9.82 5.72 -0.13
C MET A 48 -9.17 4.35 -0.37
N LYS A 49 -9.52 3.34 0.45
CA LYS A 49 -9.09 1.96 0.26
C LYS A 49 -9.55 1.43 -1.09
N GLU A 50 -10.83 1.58 -1.40
CA GLU A 50 -11.41 1.14 -2.68
C GLU A 50 -10.75 1.86 -3.87
N GLN A 51 -10.49 3.17 -3.75
CA GLN A 51 -9.79 3.94 -4.77
C GLN A 51 -8.34 3.46 -4.98
N ALA A 52 -7.64 3.14 -3.88
CA ALA A 52 -6.28 2.63 -3.92
C ALA A 52 -6.21 1.23 -4.54
N GLU A 53 -7.12 0.33 -4.18
CA GLU A 53 -7.21 -1.01 -4.76
C GLU A 53 -7.58 -0.96 -6.25
N LEU A 54 -8.50 -0.07 -6.66
CA LEU A 54 -8.84 0.14 -8.06
C LEU A 54 -7.63 0.63 -8.86
N THR A 55 -6.94 1.66 -8.38
CA THR A 55 -5.78 2.23 -9.08
C THR A 55 -4.64 1.23 -9.18
N ALA A 56 -4.38 0.46 -8.11
CA ALA A 56 -3.40 -0.62 -8.13
C ALA A 56 -3.79 -1.72 -9.14
N THR A 57 -5.08 -2.06 -9.24
CA THR A 57 -5.59 -3.01 -10.24
C THR A 57 -5.35 -2.51 -11.67
N GLU A 58 -5.67 -1.24 -11.95
CA GLU A 58 -5.41 -0.63 -13.26
C GLU A 58 -3.91 -0.62 -13.60
N TRP A 59 -3.05 -0.34 -12.61
CA TRP A 59 -1.61 -0.41 -12.79
C TRP A 59 -1.17 -1.84 -13.15
N VAL A 60 -1.65 -2.86 -12.43
CA VAL A 60 -1.32 -4.27 -12.71
C VAL A 60 -1.75 -4.65 -14.12
N LEU A 61 -3.00 -4.37 -14.51
CA LEU A 61 -3.50 -4.67 -15.85
C LEU A 61 -2.71 -3.95 -16.96
N SER A 62 -2.16 -2.78 -16.67
CA SER A 62 -1.37 -2.00 -17.64
C SER A 62 0.08 -2.48 -17.78
N ASN A 63 0.63 -3.13 -16.75
CA ASN A 63 2.06 -3.50 -16.70
C ASN A 63 2.30 -5.02 -16.75
N GLU A 64 1.29 -5.83 -16.45
CA GLU A 64 1.33 -7.29 -16.49
C GLU A 64 0.27 -7.81 -17.46
N PRO A 65 0.42 -7.59 -18.79
CA PRO A 65 -0.62 -7.89 -19.77
C PRO A 65 -0.98 -9.38 -19.89
N GLU A 66 -0.14 -10.27 -19.36
CA GLU A 66 -0.37 -11.72 -19.36
C GLU A 66 -1.20 -12.20 -18.15
N ILE A 67 -1.47 -11.34 -17.16
CA ILE A 67 -2.24 -11.71 -15.99
C ILE A 67 -3.73 -11.88 -16.35
N ASN A 68 -4.30 -13.05 -16.04
CA ASN A 68 -5.66 -13.39 -16.43
C ASN A 68 -6.66 -13.44 -15.25
N SER A 69 -6.17 -13.73 -14.05
CA SER A 69 -7.01 -13.87 -12.85
C SER A 69 -6.19 -13.71 -11.58
N PHE A 70 -6.52 -12.70 -10.78
CA PHE A 70 -5.80 -12.38 -9.56
C PHE A 70 -6.70 -11.74 -8.51
N SER A 71 -6.34 -11.95 -7.25
CA SER A 71 -6.83 -11.20 -6.10
C SER A 71 -5.83 -10.08 -5.80
N LEU A 72 -6.34 -8.89 -5.47
CA LEU A 72 -5.55 -7.75 -5.02
C LEU A 72 -6.13 -7.23 -3.71
N LYS A 73 -5.29 -7.08 -2.68
CA LYS A 73 -5.72 -6.59 -1.37
C LYS A 73 -4.66 -5.69 -0.75
N THR A 74 -5.06 -4.50 -0.30
CA THR A 74 -4.15 -3.63 0.45
C THR A 74 -3.96 -4.07 1.91
N LEU A 75 -2.76 -3.83 2.46
CA LEU A 75 -2.41 -4.12 3.85
C LEU A 75 -2.56 -2.91 4.80
N ASP A 76 -2.72 -1.70 4.26
CA ASP A 76 -2.44 -0.48 5.02
C ASP A 76 -3.68 0.24 5.56
N PHE A 77 -4.85 0.05 4.95
CA PHE A 77 -6.04 0.85 5.28
C PHE A 77 -6.88 0.30 6.44
N ASP A 78 -6.72 -0.98 6.79
CA ASP A 78 -7.57 -1.63 7.79
C ASP A 78 -7.25 -1.10 9.21
N GLY A 79 -8.22 -0.42 9.83
CA GLY A 79 -8.16 0.03 11.22
C GLY A 79 -7.25 1.22 11.52
N ARG A 80 -6.68 1.88 10.49
CA ARG A 80 -5.82 3.05 10.66
C ARG A 80 -6.60 4.36 10.62
N LYS A 81 -6.09 5.40 11.27
CA LYS A 81 -6.62 6.76 11.16
C LYS A 81 -6.01 7.46 9.95
N LEU A 82 -6.75 8.37 9.34
CA LEU A 82 -6.29 9.12 8.16
C LEU A 82 -4.94 9.83 8.37
N LYS A 83 -4.73 10.46 9.54
CA LYS A 83 -3.45 11.11 9.88
C LYS A 83 -2.27 10.13 9.94
N ASP A 84 -2.55 8.87 10.30
CA ASP A 84 -1.53 7.83 10.36
C ASP A 84 -1.25 7.33 8.94
N MET A 85 -2.26 7.38 8.05
CA MET A 85 -2.12 7.07 6.64
C MET A 85 -1.31 8.11 5.88
N SER A 86 -1.54 9.40 6.08
CA SER A 86 -0.76 10.44 5.40
C SER A 86 0.74 10.39 5.72
N ALA A 87 1.12 9.73 6.82
CA ALA A 87 2.52 9.49 7.21
C ALA A 87 3.10 8.18 6.65
N VAL A 88 2.29 7.30 6.05
CA VAL A 88 2.79 6.08 5.39
C VAL A 88 3.58 6.47 4.15
N SER A 89 4.78 5.91 4.04
CA SER A 89 5.73 6.13 2.95
C SER A 89 5.72 5.02 1.88
N VAL A 90 5.04 3.89 2.16
CA VAL A 90 4.87 2.77 1.23
C VAL A 90 3.48 2.16 1.43
N ILE A 91 2.67 2.12 0.37
CA ILE A 91 1.41 1.38 0.34
C ILE A 91 1.68 0.01 -0.27
N LEU A 92 1.20 -1.04 0.37
CA LEU A 92 1.45 -2.43 0.00
C LEU A 92 0.16 -3.11 -0.45
N PHE A 93 0.23 -3.79 -1.60
CA PHE A 93 -0.86 -4.58 -2.14
C PHE A 93 -0.40 -6.00 -2.39
N ASN A 94 -1.00 -6.97 -1.70
CA ASN A 94 -0.79 -8.38 -2.00
C ASN A 94 -1.57 -8.74 -3.27
N ILE A 95 -0.88 -9.35 -4.22
CA ILE A 95 -1.43 -9.86 -5.46
C ILE A 95 -1.23 -11.37 -5.46
N GLN A 96 -2.32 -12.12 -5.64
CA GLN A 96 -2.25 -13.57 -5.74
C GLN A 96 -3.13 -14.08 -6.87
N GLU A 97 -2.51 -14.74 -7.84
CA GLU A 97 -3.22 -15.40 -8.93
C GLU A 97 -4.05 -16.59 -8.45
N PHE A 98 -5.09 -16.93 -9.21
CA PHE A 98 -5.93 -18.08 -8.95
C PHE A 98 -6.52 -18.63 -10.24
N LYS A 99 -7.04 -19.86 -10.21
CA LYS A 99 -7.81 -20.43 -11.33
C LYS A 99 -9.30 -20.10 -11.19
N PRO A 100 -9.95 -19.46 -12.19
CA PRO A 100 -11.37 -19.14 -12.10
C PRO A 100 -12.24 -20.40 -11.98
N MET A 101 -12.97 -20.51 -10.88
CA MET A 101 -13.95 -21.56 -10.60
C MET A 101 -14.87 -21.14 -9.46
N ASP A 102 -15.95 -21.88 -9.20
CA ASP A 102 -16.80 -21.63 -8.03
C ASP A 102 -16.00 -21.77 -6.73
N LYS A 103 -15.97 -20.69 -5.94
CA LYS A 103 -15.18 -20.56 -4.70
C LYS A 103 -13.69 -20.88 -4.95
N PRO A 104 -12.99 -20.04 -5.73
CA PRO A 104 -11.62 -20.30 -6.11
C PRO A 104 -10.70 -20.26 -4.88
N LYS A 105 -9.64 -21.05 -4.93
CA LYS A 105 -8.55 -20.99 -3.95
C LYS A 105 -7.45 -20.08 -4.50
N LEU A 106 -6.85 -19.27 -3.62
CA LEU A 106 -5.68 -18.47 -3.96
C LEU A 106 -4.45 -19.37 -3.86
N ASP A 107 -4.06 -19.98 -4.98
CA ASP A 107 -2.98 -20.98 -5.06
C ASP A 107 -1.97 -20.71 -6.19
N GLY A 108 -2.13 -19.60 -6.90
CA GLY A 108 -1.23 -19.17 -7.98
C GLY A 108 -0.05 -18.34 -7.50
N LYS A 109 0.60 -17.68 -8.48
CA LYS A 109 1.73 -16.80 -8.27
C LYS A 109 1.40 -15.70 -7.25
N LYS A 110 2.34 -15.46 -6.35
CA LYS A 110 2.27 -14.40 -5.33
C LYS A 110 3.20 -13.25 -5.71
N GLN A 111 2.72 -12.03 -5.62
CA GLN A 111 3.47 -10.79 -5.84
C GLN A 111 3.01 -9.73 -4.85
N VAL A 112 3.83 -8.73 -4.57
CA VAL A 112 3.45 -7.56 -3.78
C VAL A 112 3.77 -6.30 -4.58
N LEU A 113 2.77 -5.46 -4.79
CA LEU A 113 2.95 -4.15 -5.42
C LEU A 113 3.24 -3.11 -4.34
N PHE A 114 4.40 -2.46 -4.46
CA PHE A 114 4.82 -1.37 -3.59
C PHE A 114 4.45 -0.05 -4.26
N GLY A 115 3.67 0.77 -3.58
CA GLY A 115 3.41 2.16 -3.95
C GLY A 115 4.19 3.09 -3.02
N PHE A 116 5.39 3.49 -3.42
CA PHE A 116 6.20 4.46 -2.68
C PHE A 116 5.56 5.84 -2.76
N THR A 117 5.24 6.43 -1.61
CA THR A 117 4.53 7.70 -1.55
C THR A 117 5.48 8.86 -1.25
N SER A 118 5.26 9.99 -1.92
CA SER A 118 5.95 11.24 -1.61
C SER A 118 5.08 12.16 -0.74
N GLN A 119 5.67 13.23 -0.19
CA GLN A 119 4.97 14.14 0.71
C GLN A 119 3.67 14.71 0.11
N GLY A 120 2.59 14.64 0.89
CA GLY A 120 1.28 15.15 0.50
C GLY A 120 0.58 14.31 -0.57
N TRP A 121 0.85 12.99 -0.59
CA TRP A 121 0.12 12.01 -1.38
C TRP A 121 -1.34 11.85 -0.93
N ILE A 122 -1.66 12.20 0.32
CA ILE A 122 -3.03 12.43 0.79
C ILE A 122 -3.24 13.93 0.97
N ASN A 123 -4.34 14.44 0.40
CA ASN A 123 -4.77 15.83 0.55
C ASN A 123 -6.31 15.91 0.62
N GLU A 124 -6.87 17.12 0.66
CA GLU A 124 -8.32 17.37 0.80
C GLU A 124 -9.19 16.68 -0.28
N MET A 125 -8.62 16.40 -1.44
CA MET A 125 -9.26 15.69 -2.55
C MET A 125 -9.11 14.16 -2.49
N GLY A 126 -8.38 13.61 -1.51
CA GLY A 126 -8.12 12.18 -1.36
C GLY A 126 -6.68 11.81 -1.68
N ILE A 127 -6.49 10.70 -2.38
CA ILE A 127 -5.16 10.20 -2.78
C ILE A 127 -4.72 10.83 -4.11
N ASP A 128 -3.53 11.41 -4.13
CA ASP A 128 -2.83 11.86 -5.33
C ASP A 128 -1.86 10.79 -5.82
N PHE A 129 -2.31 9.94 -6.74
CA PHE A 129 -1.52 8.85 -7.29
C PHE A 129 -0.36 9.30 -8.19
N ASN A 130 -0.30 10.58 -8.60
CA ASN A 130 0.88 11.11 -9.28
C ASN A 130 2.10 11.19 -8.35
N LYS A 131 1.87 11.11 -7.03
CA LYS A 131 2.89 11.04 -5.99
C LYS A 131 3.15 9.62 -5.50
N VAL A 132 2.70 8.61 -6.26
CA VAL A 132 2.92 7.20 -5.96
C VAL A 132 3.81 6.60 -7.05
N GLN A 133 5.00 6.14 -6.66
CA GLN A 133 5.89 5.39 -7.54
C GLN A 133 5.71 3.89 -7.28
N TRP A 134 5.37 3.16 -8.34
CA TRP A 134 5.03 1.75 -8.26
C TRP A 134 6.24 0.83 -8.52
N MET A 135 6.32 -0.28 -7.79
CA MET A 135 7.29 -1.35 -8.01
C MET A 135 6.66 -2.71 -7.67
N LEU A 136 6.64 -3.62 -8.65
CA LEU A 136 6.11 -4.96 -8.46
C LEU A 136 7.22 -5.91 -8.01
N ILE A 137 6.99 -6.60 -6.89
CA ILE A 137 7.96 -7.48 -6.25
C ILE A 137 7.42 -8.91 -6.25
N ASP A 138 8.22 -9.87 -6.71
CA ASP A 138 7.94 -11.29 -6.55
C ASP A 138 8.76 -11.91 -5.40
N SER A 139 8.61 -13.21 -5.15
CA SER A 139 9.33 -13.88 -4.07
C SER A 139 10.85 -13.89 -4.27
N SER A 140 11.33 -13.88 -5.51
CA SER A 140 12.76 -13.88 -5.83
C SER A 140 13.38 -12.52 -5.53
N GLU A 141 12.76 -11.45 -6.03
CA GLU A 141 13.20 -10.09 -5.77
C GLU A 141 13.06 -9.76 -4.29
N TRP A 142 11.97 -10.17 -3.62
CA TRP A 142 11.82 -10.00 -2.19
C TRP A 142 12.92 -10.69 -1.39
N LEU A 143 13.26 -11.95 -1.72
CA LEU A 143 14.36 -12.66 -1.05
C LEU A 143 15.70 -11.94 -1.26
N LYS A 144 15.95 -11.41 -2.45
CA LYS A 144 17.15 -10.63 -2.76
C LYS A 144 17.18 -9.31 -1.97
N MET A 145 16.06 -8.60 -1.90
CA MET A 145 15.93 -7.38 -1.09
C MET A 145 16.22 -7.68 0.38
N MET A 146 15.57 -8.70 0.94
CA MET A 146 15.76 -9.10 2.33
C MET A 146 17.15 -9.61 2.62
N THR A 147 17.79 -10.30 1.67
CA THR A 147 19.20 -10.70 1.81
C THR A 147 20.09 -9.47 1.97
N SER A 148 19.95 -8.47 1.11
CA SER A 148 20.73 -7.22 1.20
C SER A 148 20.42 -6.44 2.49
N TYR A 149 19.16 -6.40 2.91
CA TYR A 149 18.77 -5.81 4.19
C TYR A 149 19.42 -6.52 5.38
N VAL A 150 19.44 -7.85 5.41
CA VAL A 150 20.09 -8.62 6.49
C VAL A 150 21.59 -8.36 6.52
N LYS A 151 22.27 -8.26 5.37
CA LYS A 151 23.69 -7.88 5.32
C LYS A 151 23.95 -6.57 6.03
N VAL A 152 23.18 -5.53 5.71
CA VAL A 152 23.34 -4.20 6.32
C VAL A 152 22.91 -4.18 7.80
N ALA A 153 21.93 -5.00 8.17
CA ALA A 153 21.42 -5.05 9.54
C ALA A 153 22.24 -5.92 10.50
N SER A 154 23.10 -6.83 10.01
CA SER A 154 23.82 -7.80 10.86
C SER A 154 25.33 -7.85 10.61
N GLY A 155 25.81 -7.34 9.47
CA GLY A 155 27.19 -7.52 9.01
C GLY A 155 27.48 -8.91 8.46
N GLN A 156 26.49 -9.80 8.36
CA GLN A 156 26.67 -11.10 7.72
C GLN A 156 27.00 -10.92 6.24
N VAL A 157 27.96 -11.69 5.74
CA VAL A 157 28.43 -11.61 4.34
C VAL A 157 28.09 -12.87 3.53
N ASP A 158 27.84 -13.99 4.19
CA ASP A 158 27.46 -15.25 3.55
C ASP A 158 26.00 -15.18 3.08
N GLU A 159 25.81 -14.96 1.77
CA GLU A 159 24.48 -14.91 1.17
C GLU A 159 23.71 -16.22 1.27
N SER A 160 24.39 -17.36 1.17
CA SER A 160 23.74 -18.65 1.17
C SER A 160 23.13 -18.91 2.54
N HIS A 161 23.89 -18.65 3.59
CA HIS A 161 23.41 -18.73 4.97
C HIS A 161 22.25 -17.75 5.22
N ILE A 162 22.34 -16.50 4.78
CA ILE A 162 21.25 -15.52 4.94
C ILE A 162 19.98 -15.99 4.24
N LYS A 163 20.07 -16.48 3.00
CA LYS A 163 18.91 -16.96 2.24
C LYS A 163 18.28 -18.17 2.90
N GLU A 164 19.09 -19.13 3.38
CA GLU A 164 18.60 -20.29 4.11
C GLU A 164 17.87 -19.87 5.39
N ALA A 165 18.47 -18.98 6.19
CA ALA A 165 17.86 -18.46 7.42
C ALA A 165 16.56 -17.69 7.15
N LEU A 166 16.49 -16.91 6.06
CA LEU A 166 15.27 -16.22 5.65
C LEU A 166 14.17 -17.21 5.27
N VAL A 167 14.48 -18.25 4.49
CA VAL A 167 13.47 -19.21 4.01
C VAL A 167 13.00 -20.17 5.11
N ALA A 168 13.91 -20.60 5.99
CA ALA A 168 13.61 -21.60 7.02
C ALA A 168 13.23 -21.01 8.39
N GLY A 169 13.65 -19.76 8.64
CA GLY A 169 13.51 -19.10 9.93
C GLY A 169 12.32 -18.14 10.01
N LYS A 170 12.31 -17.33 11.07
CA LYS A 170 11.32 -16.28 11.31
C LYS A 170 11.98 -14.94 11.56
N ILE A 171 11.58 -13.93 10.82
CA ILE A 171 12.03 -12.56 11.05
C ILE A 171 11.43 -12.03 12.36
N VAL A 172 12.29 -11.57 13.26
CA VAL A 172 11.91 -10.99 14.56
C VAL A 172 12.64 -9.66 14.78
N ASN A 173 12.20 -8.84 15.73
CA ASN A 173 12.81 -7.51 15.98
C ASN A 173 14.34 -7.53 16.08
N LYS A 174 14.88 -8.56 16.75
CA LYS A 174 16.32 -8.70 17.02
C LYS A 174 17.10 -9.40 15.90
N GLY A 175 16.46 -9.82 14.82
CA GLY A 175 17.13 -10.53 13.72
C GLY A 175 16.29 -11.62 13.09
N ILE A 176 16.91 -12.76 12.77
CA ILE A 176 16.23 -13.94 12.25
C ILE A 176 16.39 -15.08 13.26
N ASN A 177 15.26 -15.61 13.71
CA ASN A 177 15.24 -16.81 14.55
C ASN A 177 15.24 -18.06 13.67
N GLY A 178 16.14 -18.98 13.97
CA GLY A 178 16.14 -20.33 13.40
C GLY A 178 15.29 -21.29 14.23
N LYS A 179 15.72 -22.55 14.35
CA LYS A 179 15.06 -23.58 15.18
C LYS A 179 15.31 -23.36 16.68
N GLY A 180 14.63 -22.38 17.26
CA GLY A 180 14.57 -22.14 18.72
C GLY A 180 15.39 -20.94 19.20
N ASP A 181 16.46 -20.58 18.48
CA ASP A 181 17.40 -19.52 18.88
C ASP A 181 17.55 -18.43 17.80
N LEU A 182 18.16 -17.31 18.18
CA LEU A 182 18.50 -16.20 17.28
C LEU A 182 19.71 -16.58 16.43
N GLU A 183 19.48 -16.89 15.16
CA GLU A 183 20.48 -17.38 14.21
C GLU A 183 21.30 -16.23 13.61
N ILE A 184 20.61 -15.19 13.13
CA ILE A 184 21.26 -13.98 12.60
C ILE A 184 20.83 -12.79 13.45
N PRO A 185 21.66 -12.33 14.41
CA PRO A 185 21.34 -11.15 15.19
C PRO A 185 21.50 -9.88 14.37
N PHE A 186 20.57 -8.94 14.51
CA PHE A 186 20.73 -7.59 13.98
C PHE A 186 21.46 -6.71 14.99
N TYR A 187 22.12 -5.67 14.49
CA TYR A 187 22.76 -4.66 15.29
C TYR A 187 21.76 -3.98 16.22
N LYS A 188 22.24 -3.59 17.40
CA LYS A 188 21.54 -2.67 18.30
C LYS A 188 22.17 -1.31 18.09
N LEU A 189 21.43 -0.40 17.48
CA LEU A 189 21.90 0.91 17.04
C LEU A 189 21.17 1.99 17.84
N GLU A 190 21.84 3.07 18.19
CA GLU A 190 21.11 4.20 18.79
C GLU A 190 20.32 4.95 17.71
N GLY A 191 19.30 5.72 18.11
CA GLY A 191 18.29 6.24 17.18
C GLY A 191 18.83 7.18 16.08
N ASP A 192 19.99 7.77 16.29
CA ASP A 192 20.71 8.65 15.36
C ASP A 192 21.75 7.91 14.50
N MET A 193 21.87 6.58 14.63
CA MET A 193 22.79 5.76 13.86
C MET A 193 22.10 5.09 12.67
N TYR A 194 22.81 5.04 11.55
CA TYR A 194 22.32 4.44 10.31
C TYR A 194 23.42 3.60 9.66
N VAL A 195 23.07 2.41 9.21
CA VAL A 195 23.94 1.58 8.37
C VAL A 195 23.33 1.52 6.99
N VAL A 196 24.14 1.71 5.95
CA VAL A 196 23.67 1.87 4.56
C VAL A 196 24.39 0.88 3.65
N ILE A 197 23.65 0.30 2.71
CA ILE A 197 24.19 -0.50 1.62
C ILE A 197 23.56 -0.06 0.29
N ASP A 198 24.36 -0.04 -0.77
CA ASP A 198 23.85 0.19 -2.12
C ASP A 198 23.18 -1.10 -2.62
N TYR A 199 21.91 -1.02 -3.02
CA TYR A 199 21.13 -2.19 -3.45
C TYR A 199 21.02 -2.28 -4.97
N SER A 200 20.68 -1.15 -5.61
CA SER A 200 20.52 -1.06 -7.06
C SER A 200 20.84 0.35 -7.54
N THR A 201 20.83 0.57 -8.86
CA THR A 201 20.97 1.91 -9.46
C THR A 201 19.96 2.93 -8.92
N ASP A 202 18.81 2.45 -8.46
CA ASP A 202 17.68 3.28 -8.04
C ASP A 202 17.49 3.33 -6.52
N MET A 203 18.09 2.41 -5.77
CA MET A 203 17.81 2.25 -4.33
C MET A 203 19.06 2.02 -3.48
N LYS A 204 19.04 2.57 -2.27
CA LYS A 204 19.90 2.13 -1.15
C LYS A 204 19.04 1.58 -0.04
N PHE A 205 19.53 0.58 0.68
CA PHE A 205 18.91 0.13 1.91
C PHE A 205 19.58 0.74 3.12
N ILE A 206 18.75 1.06 4.10
CA ILE A 206 19.14 1.70 5.34
C ILE A 206 18.59 0.87 6.48
N TYR A 207 19.45 0.52 7.43
CA TYR A 207 19.05 -0.08 8.68
C TYR A 207 19.10 0.94 9.81
N ASN A 208 17.96 1.07 10.49
CA ASN A 208 17.76 1.70 11.79
C ASN A 208 16.78 0.78 12.54
N GLU A 209 16.94 0.59 13.86
CA GLU A 209 16.60 -0.57 14.69
C GLU A 209 15.26 -1.30 14.46
N ARG A 210 14.29 -0.74 13.71
CA ARG A 210 12.93 -1.29 13.58
C ARG A 210 12.32 -1.22 12.18
N SER A 211 13.04 -0.80 11.16
CA SER A 211 12.49 -0.65 9.81
C SER A 211 13.48 -1.03 8.72
N LEU A 212 12.96 -1.52 7.60
CA LEU A 212 13.66 -1.50 6.32
C LEU A 212 13.50 -0.09 5.74
N GLY A 213 14.58 0.70 5.81
CA GLY A 213 14.66 1.97 5.11
C GLY A 213 15.08 1.75 3.66
N ILE A 214 14.39 2.40 2.73
CA ILE A 214 14.73 2.39 1.31
C ILE A 214 14.89 3.85 0.88
N PHE A 215 16.08 4.21 0.44
CA PHE A 215 16.32 5.53 -0.12
C PHE A 215 16.21 5.46 -1.64
N LEU A 216 15.20 6.14 -2.18
CA LEU A 216 14.94 6.24 -3.62
C LEU A 216 15.88 7.28 -4.22
N LYS A 217 16.89 6.84 -4.97
CA LYS A 217 17.94 7.72 -5.49
C LYS A 217 17.43 8.78 -6.46
N LYS A 218 16.34 8.50 -7.18
CA LYS A 218 15.72 9.40 -8.15
C LYS A 218 15.00 10.56 -7.48
N THR A 219 14.11 10.27 -6.53
CA THR A 219 13.29 11.29 -5.85
C THR A 219 13.98 11.88 -4.62
N LYS A 220 15.04 11.23 -4.11
CA LYS A 220 15.73 11.54 -2.86
C LYS A 220 14.85 11.33 -1.61
N ASP A 221 13.79 10.54 -1.74
CA ASP A 221 12.92 10.18 -0.63
C ASP A 221 13.50 9.00 0.16
N LEU A 222 13.43 9.08 1.48
CA LEU A 222 13.63 7.94 2.37
C LEU A 222 12.25 7.40 2.77
N VAL A 223 11.96 6.19 2.31
CA VAL A 223 10.77 5.46 2.72
C VAL A 223 11.13 4.40 3.75
N GLN A 224 10.18 4.04 4.60
CA GLN A 224 10.38 3.06 5.66
C GLN A 224 9.24 2.05 5.68
N ILE A 225 9.62 0.78 5.66
CA ILE A 225 8.70 -0.34 5.86
C ILE A 225 8.89 -0.81 7.30
N GLY A 226 7.80 -0.74 8.08
CA GLY A 226 7.79 -1.18 9.45
C GLY A 226 8.03 -2.69 9.57
N ARG A 227 8.54 -3.13 10.73
CA ARG A 227 8.83 -4.55 10.95
C ARG A 227 7.61 -5.45 10.77
N SER A 228 6.43 -5.01 11.22
CA SER A 228 5.18 -5.75 11.06
C SER A 228 4.85 -6.02 9.59
N GLU A 229 5.05 -5.02 8.73
CA GLU A 229 4.83 -5.11 7.29
C GLU A 229 5.88 -6.02 6.64
N ILE A 230 7.15 -5.90 7.03
CA ILE A 230 8.22 -6.83 6.57
C ILE A 230 7.84 -8.29 6.88
N ILE A 231 7.40 -8.56 8.11
CA ILE A 231 6.98 -9.90 8.52
C ILE A 231 5.79 -10.36 7.67
N LYS A 232 4.73 -9.54 7.53
CA LYS A 232 3.55 -9.87 6.73
C LYS A 232 3.89 -10.17 5.26
N ILE A 233 4.77 -9.37 4.64
CA ILE A 233 5.22 -9.62 3.26
C ILE A 233 5.98 -10.95 3.18
N HIS A 234 6.86 -11.19 4.15
CA HIS A 234 7.68 -12.39 4.18
C HIS A 234 6.84 -13.66 4.38
N GLU A 235 5.92 -13.65 5.35
CA GLU A 235 4.94 -14.72 5.56
C GLU A 235 4.06 -14.90 4.33
N PHE A 236 3.60 -13.81 3.70
CA PHE A 236 2.82 -13.91 2.47
C PHE A 236 3.56 -14.71 1.39
N PHE A 237 4.87 -14.48 1.19
CA PHE A 237 5.64 -15.23 0.20
C PHE A 237 6.00 -16.66 0.60
N PHE A 238 6.40 -16.89 1.86
CA PHE A 238 7.07 -18.14 2.25
C PHE A 238 6.31 -19.02 3.24
N ASP A 239 5.34 -18.47 3.98
CA ASP A 239 4.48 -19.31 4.82
C ASP A 239 3.43 -20.04 3.96
N LYS A 240 3.18 -21.29 4.34
CA LYS A 240 2.23 -22.20 3.68
C LYS A 240 0.85 -22.13 4.34
#